data_AF-A0A7Y3KCC9-F1
#
_entry.id   AF-A0A7Y3KCC9-F1
#
_cell.length_a   1.000
_cell.length_b   1.000
_cell.length_c   1.000
_cell.angle_alpha   90.00
_cell.angle_beta   90.00
_cell.angle_gamma   90.00
#
_symmetry.space_group_name_H-M   'P 1'
#
loop_
_entity.id
_entity.type
_entity.pdbx_description
1 polymer ?
#
loop_
_entity_poly.entity_id
_entity_poly.type
_entity_poly.pdbx_seq_one_letter_code
_entity_poly.pdbx_strand_id
1 'polypeptide(L)'
;MPYALGMILAVSPVTVRNEIVMHHFIPVSTNGGIVLWQGTHVDTGYYWTWHPASNPLLAAGSNEVLENQIGEQQFFDHIIHHPFWTIFHGFAKWYYLYNRDDNVLFDVFYGTPYLYGKIMLILSYLNNFYYYVFMLFAILGIWKARKWGFHGQNPLLYYVVYNTLIFFVFTAWDRFHYPMMPVLAIYVAIGIVALHRKMKSRPEKY
;
A
#
# COMPACT_ATOMS: atom_id res chain seq x y z
N MET A 1 10.28 -6.36 -24.30
CA MET A 1 10.22 -5.15 -25.16
C MET A 1 8.85 -4.48 -25.23
N PRO A 2 7.70 -5.15 -25.47
CA PRO A 2 6.42 -4.44 -25.64
C PRO A 2 5.99 -3.66 -24.38
N TYR A 3 6.23 -4.19 -23.19
CA TYR A 3 5.94 -3.52 -21.93
C TYR A 3 6.73 -2.22 -21.72
N ALA A 4 8.01 -2.20 -22.12
CA ALA A 4 8.85 -1.01 -22.02
C ALA A 4 8.37 0.08 -22.98
N LEU A 5 8.00 -0.29 -24.21
CA LEU A 5 7.42 0.64 -25.17
C LEU A 5 6.08 1.20 -24.66
N GLY A 6 5.21 0.35 -24.11
CA GLY A 6 3.95 0.78 -23.50
C GLY A 6 4.17 1.74 -22.33
N MET A 7 5.12 1.45 -21.45
CA MET A 7 5.50 2.35 -20.35
C MET A 7 6.02 3.69 -20.86
N ILE A 8 6.93 3.70 -21.84
CA ILE A 8 7.46 4.92 -22.43
C ILE A 8 6.32 5.76 -23.01
N LEU A 9 5.45 5.16 -23.81
CA LEU A 9 4.31 5.87 -24.42
C LEU A 9 3.32 6.42 -23.40
N ALA A 10 3.12 5.71 -22.28
CA ALA A 10 2.23 6.16 -21.21
C ALA A 10 2.84 7.28 -20.35
N VAL A 11 4.16 7.23 -20.11
CA VAL A 11 4.86 8.14 -19.19
C VAL A 11 5.41 9.38 -19.92
N SER A 12 5.82 9.26 -21.17
CA SER A 12 6.45 10.36 -21.91
C SER A 12 5.61 11.63 -22.01
N PRO A 13 4.27 11.62 -22.15
CA PRO A 13 3.50 12.86 -22.25
C PRO A 13 3.61 13.71 -20.97
N VAL A 14 3.54 13.07 -19.80
CA VAL A 14 3.68 13.79 -18.53
C VAL A 14 5.13 14.20 -18.30
N THR A 15 6.11 13.37 -18.68
CA THR A 15 7.53 13.75 -18.59
C THR A 15 7.86 14.97 -19.45
N VAL A 16 7.39 15.00 -20.70
CA VAL A 16 7.59 16.15 -21.61
C VAL A 16 6.91 17.39 -21.06
N ARG A 17 5.68 17.26 -20.54
CA ARG A 17 4.98 18.38 -19.88
C ARG A 17 5.78 18.91 -18.69
N ASN A 18 6.36 18.04 -17.88
CA ASN A 18 7.17 18.44 -16.73
C ASN A 18 8.46 19.14 -17.17
N GLU A 19 9.13 18.66 -18.21
CA GLU A 19 10.32 19.33 -18.76
C GLU A 19 9.98 20.74 -19.26
N ILE A 20 8.85 20.91 -19.96
CA ILE A 20 8.44 22.23 -20.49
C ILE A 20 8.05 23.20 -19.37
N VAL A 21 7.29 22.74 -18.38
CA VAL A 21 6.71 23.61 -17.33
C VAL A 21 7.65 23.81 -16.15
N MET A 22 8.32 22.76 -15.73
CA MET A 22 9.18 22.75 -14.54
C MET A 22 10.67 22.86 -14.90
N HIS A 23 11.04 22.78 -16.19
CA HIS A 23 12.43 22.84 -16.65
C HIS A 23 13.33 21.74 -16.05
N HIS A 24 12.72 20.59 -15.74
CA HIS A 24 13.38 19.45 -15.14
C HIS A 24 12.79 18.12 -15.65
N PHE A 25 13.68 17.14 -15.84
CA PHE A 25 13.31 15.80 -16.29
C PHE A 25 12.66 15.03 -15.14
N ILE A 26 11.33 15.07 -15.07
CA ILE A 26 10.54 14.41 -14.03
C ILE A 26 9.63 13.38 -14.68
N PRO A 27 9.94 12.07 -14.58
CA PRO A 27 9.22 11.03 -15.28
C PRO A 27 7.71 11.03 -15.00
N VAL A 28 7.31 11.22 -13.75
CA VAL A 28 5.89 11.16 -13.35
C VAL A 28 5.51 12.31 -12.41
N SER A 29 6.18 12.43 -11.25
CA SER A 29 5.79 13.37 -10.20
C SER A 29 6.96 13.75 -9.30
N THR A 30 6.90 14.96 -8.75
CA THR A 30 7.77 15.53 -7.69
C THR A 30 7.35 15.14 -6.27
N ASN A 31 6.37 14.25 -6.10
CA ASN A 31 5.90 13.87 -4.75
C ASN A 31 6.74 12.78 -4.08
N GLY A 32 7.69 12.17 -4.78
CA GLY A 32 8.45 11.02 -4.28
C GLY A 32 9.17 11.31 -2.96
N GLY A 33 9.92 12.41 -2.91
CA GLY A 33 10.66 12.85 -1.74
C GLY A 33 9.77 13.20 -0.55
N ILE A 34 8.62 13.83 -0.79
CA ILE A 34 7.65 14.16 0.27
C ILE A 34 7.14 12.87 0.91
N VAL A 35 6.70 11.89 0.11
CA VAL A 35 6.16 10.63 0.64
C VAL A 35 7.25 9.79 1.31
N LEU A 36 8.50 9.83 0.81
CA LEU A 36 9.65 9.21 1.47
C LEU A 36 9.92 9.83 2.85
N TRP A 37 9.99 11.16 2.93
CA TRP A 37 10.17 11.90 4.18
C TRP A 37 9.03 11.63 5.18
N GLN A 38 7.77 11.63 4.72
CA GLN A 38 6.63 11.26 5.57
C GLN A 38 6.78 9.85 6.14
N GLY A 39 7.29 8.91 5.34
CA GLY A 39 7.60 7.55 5.75
C GLY A 39 8.63 7.46 6.88
N THR A 40 9.46 8.46 7.13
CA THR A 40 10.38 8.47 8.29
C THR A 40 9.76 9.05 9.56
N HIS A 41 8.53 9.53 9.50
CA HIS A 41 7.87 10.20 10.62
C HIS A 41 6.64 9.43 11.13
N VAL A 42 5.93 8.74 10.23
CA VAL A 42 4.75 7.96 10.59
C VAL A 42 4.73 6.61 9.87
N ASP A 43 4.21 5.60 10.56
CA ASP A 43 3.99 4.28 9.96
C ASP A 43 2.67 4.21 9.18
N THR A 44 1.73 5.08 9.54
CA THR A 44 0.42 5.15 8.89
C THR A 44 -0.14 6.56 8.88
N GLY A 45 -1.01 6.83 7.91
CA GLY A 45 -1.68 8.11 7.79
C GLY A 45 -0.84 9.19 7.09
N TYR A 46 -1.37 10.41 7.12
CA TYR A 46 -0.73 11.60 6.57
C TYR A 46 0.11 12.27 7.66
N TYR A 47 1.30 12.73 7.30
CA TYR A 47 2.13 13.55 8.20
C TYR A 47 2.50 14.87 7.54
N TRP A 48 2.13 15.97 8.17
CA TRP A 48 2.57 17.30 7.77
C TRP A 48 2.59 18.23 8.96
N THR A 49 3.62 19.05 9.06
CA THR A 49 3.71 20.11 10.06
C THR A 49 4.15 21.40 9.40
N TRP A 50 3.56 22.51 9.84
CA TRP A 50 3.90 23.86 9.38
C TRP A 50 5.05 24.49 10.15
N HIS A 51 5.67 23.75 11.07
CA HIS A 51 6.78 24.23 11.87
C HIS A 51 8.12 24.01 11.13
N PRO A 52 8.84 25.07 10.71
CA PRO A 52 10.05 24.93 9.89
C PRO A 52 11.17 24.10 10.52
N ALA A 53 11.28 24.10 11.85
CA ALA A 53 12.28 23.30 12.55
C ALA A 53 12.02 21.78 12.47
N SER A 54 10.78 21.37 12.18
CA SER A 54 10.39 19.96 12.07
C SER A 54 10.06 19.55 10.64
N ASN A 55 9.75 20.51 9.76
CA ASN A 55 9.49 20.28 8.35
C ASN A 55 10.48 21.06 7.48
N PRO A 56 11.61 20.45 7.10
CA PRO A 56 12.61 21.09 6.24
C PRO A 56 12.09 21.33 4.81
N LEU A 57 11.02 20.65 4.39
CA LEU A 57 10.40 20.84 3.06
C LEU A 57 9.87 22.26 2.87
N LEU A 58 9.47 22.93 3.95
CA LEU A 58 8.98 24.31 3.91
C LEU A 58 10.02 25.30 3.39
N ALA A 59 11.33 24.96 3.46
CA ALA A 59 12.39 25.78 2.89
C ALA A 59 12.32 25.88 1.36
N ALA A 60 11.64 24.94 0.69
CA ALA A 60 11.45 24.96 -0.76
C ALA A 60 10.46 26.04 -1.24
N GLY A 61 9.62 26.57 -0.35
CA GLY A 61 8.57 27.53 -0.72
C GLY A 61 7.61 26.94 -1.76
N SER A 62 7.51 27.57 -2.93
CA SER A 62 6.67 27.11 -4.05
C SER A 62 7.42 26.24 -5.08
N ASN A 63 8.66 25.83 -4.80
CA ASN A 63 9.46 25.03 -5.72
C ASN A 63 9.30 23.53 -5.40
N GLU A 64 8.38 22.87 -6.11
CA GLU A 64 8.09 21.44 -5.94
C GLU A 64 9.30 20.53 -6.22
N VAL A 65 10.22 20.95 -7.11
CA VAL A 65 11.40 20.15 -7.44
C VAL A 65 12.40 20.19 -6.29
N LEU A 66 12.63 21.38 -5.72
CA LEU A 66 13.46 21.54 -4.54
C LEU A 66 12.85 20.84 -3.33
N GLU A 67 11.51 20.90 -3.19
CA GLU A 67 10.78 20.18 -2.14
C GLU A 67 11.02 18.67 -2.23
N ASN A 68 10.90 18.10 -3.44
CA ASN A 68 11.22 16.69 -3.68
C ASN A 68 12.66 16.34 -3.29
N GLN A 69 13.62 17.16 -3.72
CA GLN A 69 15.05 16.92 -3.44
C GLN A 69 15.37 16.97 -1.95
N ILE A 70 14.80 17.93 -1.22
CA ILE A 70 14.96 18.03 0.24
C ILE A 70 14.36 16.78 0.90
N GLY A 71 13.17 16.36 0.49
CA GLY A 71 12.52 15.17 1.05
C GLY A 71 13.31 13.89 0.84
N GLU A 72 13.84 13.68 -0.38
CA GLU A 72 14.73 12.55 -0.69
C GLU A 72 15.99 12.59 0.17
N GLN A 73 16.66 13.75 0.25
CA GLN A 73 17.87 13.90 1.05
C GLN A 73 17.61 13.57 2.53
N GLN A 74 16.54 14.13 3.10
CA GLN A 74 16.18 13.89 4.50
C GLN A 74 15.83 12.42 4.77
N PHE A 75 15.18 11.76 3.81
CA PHE A 75 14.93 10.32 3.89
C PHE A 75 16.25 9.53 3.92
N PHE A 76 17.17 9.78 2.99
CA PHE A 76 18.44 9.07 2.93
C PHE A 76 19.30 9.33 4.16
N ASP A 77 19.38 10.57 4.61
CA ASP A 77 20.06 10.93 5.85
C ASP A 77 19.46 10.17 7.04
N HIS A 78 18.14 10.08 7.13
CA HIS A 78 17.47 9.36 8.21
C HIS A 78 17.78 7.86 8.22
N ILE A 79 17.66 7.16 7.08
CA ILE A 79 17.87 5.71 7.04
C ILE A 79 19.33 5.33 7.35
N ILE A 80 20.28 6.20 6.98
CA ILE A 80 21.71 5.99 7.26
C ILE A 80 22.01 6.13 8.75
N HIS A 81 21.42 7.14 9.41
CA HIS A 81 21.67 7.41 10.83
C HIS A 81 20.78 6.57 11.78
N HIS A 82 19.68 6.01 11.29
CA HIS A 82 18.71 5.25 12.10
C HIS A 82 18.31 3.89 11.49
N PRO A 83 19.24 3.00 11.11
CA PRO A 83 18.94 1.78 10.35
C PRO A 83 18.01 0.81 11.10
N PHE A 84 18.19 0.62 12.41
CA PHE A 84 17.33 -0.27 13.20
C PHE A 84 15.91 0.27 13.33
N TRP A 85 15.78 1.59 13.47
CA TRP A 85 14.48 2.25 13.49
C TRP A 85 13.79 2.04 12.14
N THR A 86 14.48 2.28 11.02
CA THR A 86 13.94 2.07 9.68
C THR A 86 13.48 0.64 9.47
N ILE A 87 14.24 -0.35 9.93
CA ILE A 87 13.84 -1.77 9.80
C ILE A 87 12.58 -2.07 10.60
N PHE A 88 12.54 -1.66 11.87
CA PHE A 88 11.38 -1.90 12.74
C PHE A 88 10.12 -1.23 12.19
N HIS A 89 10.23 0.04 11.81
CA HIS A 89 9.12 0.82 11.26
C HIS A 89 8.72 0.35 9.86
N GLY A 90 9.65 -0.18 9.06
CA GLY A 90 9.36 -0.85 7.80
C GLY A 90 8.42 -2.04 7.96
N PHE A 91 8.65 -2.89 8.97
CA PHE A 91 7.72 -3.97 9.31
C PHE A 91 6.43 -3.48 9.94
N ALA A 92 6.48 -2.43 10.77
CA ALA A 92 5.28 -1.81 11.34
C ALA A 92 4.35 -1.29 10.24
N LYS A 93 4.89 -0.66 9.20
CA LYS A 93 4.12 -0.22 8.02
C LYS A 93 3.43 -1.37 7.31
N TRP A 94 4.08 -2.54 7.16
CA TRP A 94 3.40 -3.71 6.60
C TRP A 94 2.24 -4.18 7.48
N TYR A 95 2.35 -4.06 8.80
CA TYR A 95 1.22 -4.31 9.69
C TYR A 95 0.09 -3.31 9.42
N TYR A 96 0.37 -2.00 9.39
CA TYR A 96 -0.65 -0.98 9.11
C TYR A 96 -1.27 -1.07 7.71
N LEU A 97 -0.51 -1.59 6.73
CA LEU A 97 -1.01 -1.83 5.39
C LEU A 97 -2.15 -2.85 5.38
N TYR A 98 -2.14 -3.84 6.28
CA TYR A 98 -3.08 -4.97 6.26
C TYR A 98 -3.93 -5.11 7.53
N ASN A 99 -3.71 -4.33 8.58
CA ASN A 99 -4.37 -4.59 9.86
C ASN A 99 -5.87 -4.24 9.86
N ARG A 100 -6.33 -3.34 8.98
CA ARG A 100 -7.70 -2.82 8.93
C ARG A 100 -8.05 -2.43 7.50
N ASP A 101 -9.34 -2.18 7.29
CA ASP A 101 -9.91 -1.75 6.00
C ASP A 101 -11.06 -0.73 6.20
N ASP A 102 -11.04 0.04 7.30
CA ASP A 102 -12.17 0.90 7.66
C ASP A 102 -12.00 2.39 7.36
N ASN A 103 -10.84 2.85 6.85
CA ASN A 103 -10.70 4.27 6.49
C ASN A 103 -11.62 4.68 5.34
N VAL A 104 -11.96 3.76 4.43
CA VAL A 104 -12.91 4.07 3.36
C VAL A 104 -14.29 4.47 3.91
N LEU A 105 -14.69 3.91 5.05
CA LEU A 105 -15.96 4.28 5.69
C LEU A 105 -15.88 5.71 6.21
N PHE A 106 -14.74 6.10 6.78
CA PHE A 106 -14.54 7.48 7.20
C PHE A 106 -14.61 8.43 6.00
N ASP A 107 -13.89 8.13 4.90
CA ASP A 107 -13.85 8.98 3.71
C ASP A 107 -15.21 9.07 3.01
N VAL A 108 -15.96 7.97 2.91
CA VAL A 108 -17.29 7.93 2.26
C VAL A 108 -18.35 8.65 3.08
N PHE A 109 -18.33 8.49 4.40
CA PHE A 109 -19.32 9.08 5.29
C PHE A 109 -18.88 10.40 5.91
N TYR A 110 -17.72 10.92 5.50
CA TYR A 110 -17.20 12.22 5.90
C TYR A 110 -18.24 13.30 5.57
N GLY A 111 -18.76 13.97 6.61
CA GLY A 111 -19.80 15.00 6.46
C GLY A 111 -21.24 14.49 6.51
N THR A 112 -21.50 13.25 6.96
CA THR A 112 -22.86 12.76 7.27
C THR A 112 -23.07 12.62 8.79
N PRO A 113 -23.46 13.69 9.51
CA PRO A 113 -23.43 13.71 10.99
C PRO A 113 -24.33 12.64 11.63
N TYR A 114 -25.42 12.28 10.97
CA TYR A 114 -26.41 11.31 11.47
C TYR A 114 -25.91 9.87 11.51
N LEU A 115 -24.86 9.55 10.75
CA LEU A 115 -24.26 8.21 10.73
C LEU A 115 -23.10 8.09 11.72
N TYR A 116 -22.58 9.21 12.24
CA TYR A 116 -21.52 9.21 13.24
C TYR A 116 -21.99 8.64 14.59
N GLY A 117 -21.12 7.84 15.22
CA GLY A 117 -21.40 7.19 16.50
C GLY A 117 -21.49 5.67 16.37
N LYS A 118 -22.52 5.06 16.99
CA LYS A 118 -22.65 3.59 17.08
C LYS A 118 -22.78 2.91 15.72
N ILE A 119 -23.42 3.55 14.73
CA ILE A 119 -23.60 2.98 13.40
C ILE A 119 -22.26 2.85 12.69
N MET A 120 -21.45 3.92 12.63
CA MET A 120 -20.10 3.83 12.06
C MET A 120 -19.25 2.76 12.76
N LEU A 121 -19.31 2.67 14.09
CA LEU A 121 -18.59 1.63 14.81
C LEU A 121 -19.00 0.21 14.36
N ILE A 122 -20.31 -0.04 14.23
CA ILE A 122 -20.82 -1.34 13.74
C ILE A 122 -20.36 -1.60 12.30
N LEU A 123 -20.45 -0.60 11.42
CA LEU A 123 -20.02 -0.73 10.04
C LEU A 123 -18.51 -1.01 9.94
N SER A 124 -17.68 -0.34 10.73
CA SER A 124 -16.24 -0.59 10.81
C SER A 124 -15.94 -2.01 11.30
N TYR A 125 -16.65 -2.49 12.33
CA TYR A 125 -16.47 -3.87 12.80
C TYR A 125 -16.91 -4.89 11.76
N LEU A 126 -18.05 -4.69 11.11
CA LEU A 126 -18.52 -5.57 10.05
C LEU A 126 -17.54 -5.59 8.87
N ASN A 127 -17.07 -4.41 8.44
CA ASN A 127 -16.12 -4.31 7.34
C ASN A 127 -14.81 -5.05 7.66
N ASN A 128 -14.20 -4.76 8.82
CA ASN A 128 -12.98 -5.44 9.24
C ASN A 128 -13.20 -6.95 9.43
N PHE A 129 -14.37 -7.39 9.90
CA PHE A 129 -14.69 -8.80 10.00
C PHE A 129 -14.70 -9.49 8.62
N TYR A 130 -15.40 -8.92 7.63
CA TYR A 130 -15.40 -9.46 6.27
C TYR A 130 -14.01 -9.45 5.65
N TYR A 131 -13.25 -8.38 5.86
CA TYR A 131 -11.87 -8.27 5.42
C TYR A 131 -10.98 -9.35 6.05
N TYR A 132 -11.07 -9.62 7.36
CA TYR A 132 -10.27 -10.69 7.98
C TYR A 132 -10.67 -12.08 7.51
N VAL A 133 -11.97 -12.34 7.30
CA VAL A 133 -12.45 -13.60 6.70
C VAL A 133 -11.88 -13.74 5.29
N PHE A 134 -11.91 -12.68 4.48
CA PHE A 134 -11.31 -12.63 3.16
C PHE A 134 -9.81 -12.95 3.21
N MET A 135 -9.04 -12.28 4.07
CA MET A 135 -7.61 -12.50 4.23
C MET A 135 -7.28 -13.93 4.69
N LEU A 136 -8.08 -14.51 5.59
CA LEU A 136 -7.94 -15.90 6.01
C LEU A 136 -8.06 -16.86 4.82
N PHE A 137 -9.08 -16.70 3.97
CA PHE A 137 -9.24 -17.51 2.77
C PHE A 137 -8.15 -17.26 1.73
N ALA A 138 -7.66 -16.02 1.60
CA ALA A 138 -6.54 -15.71 0.71
C ALA A 138 -5.26 -16.44 1.15
N ILE A 139 -4.93 -16.42 2.44
CA ILE A 139 -3.76 -17.13 3.00
C ILE A 139 -3.89 -18.64 2.77
N LEU A 140 -5.06 -19.21 3.04
CA LEU A 140 -5.34 -20.63 2.75
C LEU A 140 -5.17 -20.94 1.25
N GLY A 141 -5.64 -20.04 0.39
CA GLY A 141 -5.48 -20.11 -1.05
C GLY A 141 -4.04 -20.11 -1.52
N ILE A 142 -3.22 -19.18 -1.01
CA ILE A 142 -1.78 -19.10 -1.31
C ILE A 142 -1.08 -20.40 -0.87
N TRP A 143 -1.38 -20.88 0.33
CA TRP A 143 -0.81 -22.14 0.84
C TRP A 143 -1.19 -23.35 -0.03
N LYS A 144 -2.46 -23.43 -0.46
CA LYS A 144 -2.95 -24.52 -1.32
C LYS A 144 -2.41 -24.43 -2.74
N ALA A 145 -2.34 -23.23 -3.32
CA ALA A 145 -1.74 -23.02 -4.63
C ALA A 145 -0.30 -23.53 -4.66
N ARG A 146 0.51 -23.24 -3.62
CA ARG A 146 1.86 -23.81 -3.50
C ARG A 146 1.81 -25.35 -3.50
N LYS A 147 0.96 -25.97 -2.68
CA LYS A 147 0.83 -27.44 -2.65
C LYS A 147 0.33 -28.07 -3.95
N TRP A 148 -0.39 -27.33 -4.79
CA TRP A 148 -0.89 -27.79 -6.09
C TRP A 148 0.12 -27.63 -7.24
N GLY A 149 1.36 -27.26 -6.94
CA GLY A 149 2.40 -27.22 -7.97
C GLY A 149 2.69 -25.83 -8.53
N PHE A 150 2.03 -24.77 -8.03
CA PHE A 150 2.36 -23.38 -8.39
C PHE A 150 3.65 -22.90 -7.68
N HIS A 151 4.74 -23.66 -7.80
CA HIS A 151 6.04 -23.35 -7.21
C HIS A 151 6.81 -22.38 -8.12
N GLY A 152 7.37 -21.32 -7.54
CA GLY A 152 8.46 -20.54 -8.12
C GLY A 152 8.16 -19.68 -9.36
N GLN A 153 6.94 -19.68 -9.90
CA GLN A 153 6.54 -18.83 -11.03
C GLN A 153 5.09 -18.36 -10.89
N ASN A 154 4.78 -17.74 -9.76
CA ASN A 154 3.45 -17.16 -9.55
C ASN A 154 3.51 -15.63 -9.69
N PRO A 155 3.37 -15.07 -10.91
CA PRO A 155 3.45 -13.62 -11.13
C PRO A 155 2.43 -12.84 -10.31
N LEU A 156 1.30 -13.47 -9.96
CA LEU A 156 0.29 -12.88 -9.09
C LEU A 156 0.81 -12.69 -7.67
N LEU A 157 1.50 -13.69 -7.11
CA LEU A 157 2.11 -13.55 -5.79
C LEU A 157 3.25 -12.53 -5.81
N TYR A 158 4.04 -12.48 -6.89
CA TYR A 158 5.09 -11.48 -7.04
C TYR A 158 4.53 -10.07 -7.09
N TYR A 159 3.40 -9.87 -7.75
CA TYR A 159 2.71 -8.58 -7.74
C TYR A 159 2.31 -8.17 -6.32
N VAL A 160 1.71 -9.07 -5.53
CA VAL A 160 1.35 -8.76 -4.13
C VAL A 160 2.60 -8.45 -3.31
N VAL A 161 3.61 -9.33 -3.34
CA VAL A 161 4.84 -9.15 -2.57
C VAL A 161 5.56 -7.86 -2.97
N TYR A 162 5.69 -7.57 -4.25
CA TYR A 162 6.30 -6.34 -4.74
C TYR A 162 5.60 -5.11 -4.16
N ASN A 163 4.26 -5.04 -4.28
CA ASN A 163 3.51 -3.91 -3.74
C ASN A 163 3.62 -3.81 -2.21
N THR A 164 3.64 -4.93 -1.47
CA THR A 164 3.90 -4.92 -0.02
C THR A 164 5.28 -4.34 0.30
N LEU A 165 6.34 -4.81 -0.39
CA LEU A 165 7.72 -4.44 -0.10
C LEU A 165 7.95 -2.93 -0.27
N ILE A 166 7.27 -2.29 -1.22
CA ILE A 166 7.38 -0.85 -1.46
C ILE A 166 6.99 -0.06 -0.20
N PHE A 167 5.97 -0.48 0.54
CA PHE A 167 5.54 0.16 1.80
C PHE A 167 6.49 -0.08 2.98
N PHE A 168 7.63 -0.73 2.77
CA PHE A 168 8.69 -0.73 3.78
C PHE A 168 9.26 0.68 3.99
N VAL A 169 9.36 1.47 2.91
CA VAL A 169 9.93 2.82 2.96
C VAL A 169 8.85 3.90 3.03
N PHE A 170 7.76 3.76 2.27
CA PHE A 170 6.67 4.73 2.25
C PHE A 170 5.70 4.56 3.44
N THR A 171 4.98 5.63 3.82
CA THR A 171 3.87 5.53 4.78
C THR A 171 2.78 4.57 4.28
N ALA A 172 2.20 3.76 5.16
CA ALA A 172 1.19 2.78 4.80
C ALA A 172 -0.22 3.24 5.20
N TRP A 173 -1.17 3.10 4.28
CA TRP A 173 -2.60 3.25 4.57
C TRP A 173 -3.27 1.94 4.19
N ASP A 174 -4.36 1.60 4.86
CA ASP A 174 -5.21 0.46 4.50
C ASP A 174 -5.61 0.50 3.02
N ARG A 175 -6.08 1.64 2.49
CA ARG A 175 -6.46 1.73 1.07
C ARG A 175 -5.34 1.42 0.07
N PHE A 176 -4.07 1.46 0.50
CA PHE A 176 -2.96 1.14 -0.39
C PHE A 176 -2.84 -0.34 -0.71
N HIS A 177 -3.54 -1.23 0.01
CA HIS A 177 -3.63 -2.63 -0.40
C HIS A 177 -4.68 -2.90 -1.48
N TYR A 178 -5.52 -1.92 -1.86
CA TYR A 178 -6.62 -2.11 -2.81
C TYR A 178 -6.19 -2.60 -4.20
N PRO A 179 -5.08 -2.12 -4.80
CA PRO A 179 -4.59 -2.68 -6.05
C PRO A 179 -4.27 -4.19 -5.98
N MET A 180 -3.94 -4.70 -4.79
CA MET A 180 -3.65 -6.12 -4.56
C MET A 180 -4.91 -6.97 -4.34
N MET A 181 -6.05 -6.36 -3.98
CA MET A 181 -7.28 -7.08 -3.62
C MET A 181 -7.82 -8.00 -4.73
N PRO A 182 -7.83 -7.63 -6.03
CA PRO A 182 -8.27 -8.54 -7.09
C PRO A 182 -7.42 -9.81 -7.18
N VAL A 183 -6.11 -9.69 -6.96
CA VAL A 183 -5.21 -10.85 -6.93
C VAL A 183 -5.44 -11.70 -5.69
N LEU A 184 -5.63 -11.07 -4.53
CA LEU A 184 -5.99 -11.78 -3.29
C LEU A 184 -7.34 -12.50 -3.44
N ALA A 185 -8.30 -11.94 -4.17
CA ALA A 185 -9.60 -12.58 -4.43
C ALA A 185 -9.46 -13.88 -5.24
N ILE A 186 -8.51 -13.95 -6.18
CA ILE A 186 -8.19 -15.21 -6.88
C ILE A 186 -7.73 -16.27 -5.87
N TYR A 187 -6.88 -15.89 -4.91
CA TYR A 187 -6.47 -16.81 -3.86
C TYR A 187 -7.61 -17.17 -2.90
N VAL A 188 -8.51 -16.24 -2.58
CA VAL A 188 -9.73 -16.55 -1.81
C VAL A 188 -10.53 -17.66 -2.49
N ALA A 189 -10.76 -17.57 -3.80
CA ALA A 189 -11.47 -18.60 -4.55
C ALA A 189 -10.76 -19.97 -4.46
N ILE A 190 -9.44 -20.00 -4.59
CA ILE A 190 -8.63 -21.22 -4.40
C ILE A 190 -8.81 -21.78 -2.98
N GLY A 191 -8.78 -20.93 -1.96
CA GLY A 191 -8.97 -21.29 -0.56
C GLY A 191 -10.33 -21.93 -0.30
N ILE A 192 -11.40 -21.32 -0.82
CA ILE A 192 -12.78 -21.82 -0.72
C ILE A 192 -12.91 -23.18 -1.42
N VAL A 193 -12.41 -23.32 -2.65
CA VAL A 193 -12.45 -24.60 -3.40
C VAL A 193 -11.70 -25.70 -2.66
N ALA A 194 -10.54 -25.38 -2.08
CA ALA A 194 -9.76 -26.34 -1.33
C ALA A 194 -10.46 -26.81 -0.05
N LEU A 195 -11.18 -25.92 0.64
CA LEU A 195 -11.99 -26.27 1.80
C LEU A 195 -13.18 -27.16 1.39
N HIS A 196 -13.89 -26.78 0.33
CA HIS A 196 -15.03 -27.54 -0.19
C HIS A 196 -14.66 -28.96 -0.60
N ARG A 197 -13.53 -29.13 -1.31
CA ARG A 197 -13.02 -30.46 -1.68
C ARG A 197 -12.71 -31.32 -0.46
N LYS A 198 -12.11 -30.73 0.59
CA LYS A 198 -11.80 -31.42 1.85
C LYS A 198 -13.05 -31.85 2.60
N MET A 199 -14.12 -31.06 2.55
CA MET A 199 -15.41 -31.42 3.16
C MET A 199 -16.07 -32.59 2.43
N LYS A 200 -16.07 -32.59 1.09
CA LYS A 200 -16.59 -33.69 0.28
C LYS A 200 -15.80 -35.00 0.39
N SER A 201 -14.50 -34.92 0.66
CA SER A 201 -13.63 -36.09 0.76
C SER A 201 -13.60 -36.74 2.15
N ARG A 202 -14.34 -36.21 3.14
CA ARG A 202 -14.47 -36.88 4.45
C ARG A 202 -15.51 -37.98 4.31
N PRO A 203 -15.14 -39.28 4.46
CA PRO A 203 -16.13 -40.35 4.46
C PRO A 203 -17.11 -40.09 5.61
N GLU A 204 -18.41 -40.24 5.34
CA GLU A 204 -19.44 -40.22 6.37
C GLU A 204 -19.07 -41.31 7.38
N LYS A 205 -18.64 -40.89 8.58
CA LYS A 205 -18.48 -41.80 9.71
C LYS A 205 -19.89 -42.20 10.12
N TYR A 206 -20.39 -43.29 9.54
CA TYR A 206 -21.46 -44.10 10.10
C TYR A 206 -20.84 -45.18 10.98
#